data_AF-A0A7C9AWC1-F1
#
_entry.id   AF-A0A7C9AWC1-F1
#
_cell.length_a   1.000
_cell.length_b   1.000
_cell.length_c   1.000
_cell.angle_alpha   90.00
_cell.angle_beta   90.00
_cell.angle_gamma   90.00
#
_symmetry.space_group_name_H-M   'P 1'
#
loop_
_entity.id
_entity.type
_entity.pdbx_description
1 polymer ?
#
loop_
_entity_poly.entity_id
_entity_poly.type
_entity_poly.pdbx_seq_one_letter_code
_entity_poly.pdbx_strand_id
1 'polypeptide(L)'
;VRGGGGWHGQGWLGSGKWNVVKTEMDKAGVCCCCGEKLVCIDIDPNETEDFASSLSSLACKKEKKANFSQFQEWLQRNGPFDAVVDGANVGLVNTHTFNARQLNNVVSQLQQMSPSKKLPLVILHRSRVQGGPADNPNIKRSLEKWRNAGALYATPPGSNDDWYWLYAAVSCKCLLVTNDEMRDHLFQLLGNSIFPRWKEKHQVKMTVSRDGLALHMPPPYSIVIQESEEGSWHIPTVAGDDLETPRQWLCATRSTRTTSKKGTVRPPLSQLFSAR
;
A
#
# COMPACT_ATOMS: atom_id res chain seq x y z
N VAL A 1 -15.45 -2.17 -20.03
CA VAL A 1 -14.78 -0.86 -20.16
C VAL A 1 -13.28 -1.10 -20.41
N ARG A 2 -12.65 -0.47 -21.41
CA ARG A 2 -11.24 -0.74 -21.81
C ARG A 2 -10.17 -0.05 -20.95
N GLY A 3 -10.55 0.65 -19.87
CA GLY A 3 -9.68 1.61 -19.15
C GLY A 3 -9.10 1.16 -17.80
N GLY A 4 -9.09 -0.14 -17.46
CA GLY A 4 -8.50 -0.63 -16.20
C GLY A 4 -9.34 -0.42 -14.92
N GLY A 5 -10.52 0.20 -15.04
CA GLY A 5 -11.46 0.44 -13.93
C GLY A 5 -11.43 1.89 -13.42
N GLY A 6 -12.54 2.34 -12.84
CA GLY A 6 -12.65 3.65 -12.17
C GLY A 6 -13.00 4.85 -13.05
N TRP A 7 -13.21 4.64 -14.36
CA TRP A 7 -13.79 5.63 -15.28
C TRP A 7 -14.25 4.95 -16.58
N HIS A 8 -15.20 5.55 -17.30
CA HIS A 8 -15.71 5.03 -18.57
C HIS A 8 -15.42 5.93 -19.78
N GLY A 9 -15.26 7.25 -19.57
CA GLY A 9 -14.82 8.17 -20.63
C GLY A 9 -15.81 8.33 -21.79
N GLN A 10 -17.09 8.03 -21.57
CA GLN A 10 -18.14 8.11 -22.60
C GLN A 10 -18.79 9.50 -22.67
N GLY A 11 -18.27 10.47 -21.91
CA GLY A 11 -18.86 11.78 -21.72
C GLY A 11 -19.86 11.83 -20.57
N TRP A 12 -20.53 12.97 -20.41
CA TRP A 12 -21.44 13.21 -19.29
C TRP A 12 -22.66 12.29 -19.31
N LEU A 13 -22.93 11.63 -18.19
CA LEU A 13 -24.17 10.89 -17.96
C LEU A 13 -25.15 11.70 -17.08
N GLY A 14 -26.43 11.38 -17.25
CA GLY A 14 -27.53 12.03 -16.56
C GLY A 14 -27.80 13.47 -17.01
N SER A 15 -28.81 14.09 -16.40
CA SER A 15 -29.22 15.48 -16.68
C SER A 15 -29.61 16.20 -15.39
N GLY A 16 -29.76 17.52 -15.45
CA GLY A 16 -30.14 18.35 -14.30
C GLY A 16 -28.94 18.88 -13.50
N LYS A 17 -29.20 19.47 -12.34
CA LYS A 17 -28.17 20.10 -11.51
C LYS A 17 -27.26 19.05 -10.84
N TRP A 18 -25.99 19.37 -10.70
CA TRP A 18 -25.06 18.61 -9.86
C TRP A 18 -25.29 18.97 -8.39
N ASN A 19 -25.35 17.94 -7.54
CA ASN A 19 -25.13 18.08 -6.11
C ASN A 19 -23.64 17.87 -5.85
N VAL A 20 -22.97 18.88 -5.31
CA VAL A 20 -21.51 18.88 -5.09
C VAL A 20 -21.25 19.09 -3.61
N VAL A 21 -20.69 18.08 -2.95
CA VAL A 21 -20.53 18.04 -1.49
C VAL A 21 -19.11 17.62 -1.14
N LYS A 22 -18.50 18.29 -0.16
CA LYS A 22 -17.26 17.82 0.46
C LYS A 22 -17.56 16.64 1.37
N THR A 23 -16.78 15.59 1.25
CA THR A 23 -17.01 14.33 1.97
C THR A 23 -15.71 13.62 2.26
N GLU A 24 -15.80 12.44 2.87
CA GLU A 24 -14.70 11.54 3.15
C GLU A 24 -15.10 10.13 2.66
N MET A 25 -14.09 9.26 2.53
CA MET A 25 -14.30 7.84 2.30
C MET A 25 -14.12 7.10 3.62
N ASP A 26 -14.98 6.13 3.90
CA ASP A 26 -14.75 5.23 5.02
C ASP A 26 -13.56 4.27 4.74
N LYS A 27 -13.21 3.43 5.72
CA LYS A 27 -12.11 2.48 5.60
C LYS A 27 -12.29 1.44 4.49
N ALA A 28 -13.52 1.23 4.02
CA ALA A 28 -13.87 0.31 2.94
C ALA A 28 -13.95 1.01 1.57
N GLY A 29 -13.71 2.32 1.50
CA GLY A 29 -13.78 3.12 0.28
C GLY A 29 -15.21 3.56 -0.08
N VAL A 30 -16.14 3.59 0.87
CA VAL A 30 -17.51 4.03 0.65
C VAL A 30 -17.62 5.53 0.93
N CYS A 31 -18.19 6.26 -0.03
CA CYS A 31 -18.44 7.69 0.07
C CYS A 31 -19.49 8.00 1.14
N CYS A 32 -19.13 8.79 2.14
CA CYS A 32 -20.03 9.18 3.23
C CYS A 32 -21.21 10.05 2.76
N CYS A 33 -21.14 10.63 1.56
CA CYS A 33 -22.21 11.48 0.99
C CYS A 33 -23.24 10.68 0.19
N CYS A 34 -22.80 9.84 -0.75
CA CYS A 34 -23.70 9.16 -1.70
C CYS A 34 -23.79 7.64 -1.50
N GLY A 35 -22.92 7.04 -0.68
CA GLY A 35 -22.88 5.60 -0.44
C GLY A 35 -22.24 4.78 -1.57
N GLU A 36 -21.73 5.42 -2.63
CA GLU A 36 -20.98 4.71 -3.67
C GLU A 36 -19.65 4.20 -3.14
N LYS A 37 -19.27 2.99 -3.56
CA LYS A 37 -17.99 2.38 -3.22
C LYS A 37 -16.98 2.63 -4.33
N LEU A 38 -15.87 3.27 -3.99
CA LEU A 38 -14.74 3.45 -4.90
C LEU A 38 -14.15 2.10 -5.32
N VAL A 39 -13.62 2.05 -6.53
CA VAL A 39 -12.94 0.86 -7.04
C VAL A 39 -11.47 0.85 -6.65
N CYS A 40 -10.90 -0.35 -6.60
CA CYS A 40 -9.46 -0.57 -6.57
C CYS A 40 -8.99 -0.76 -8.02
N ILE A 41 -8.25 0.21 -8.56
CA ILE A 41 -7.79 0.17 -9.96
C ILE A 41 -6.52 -0.66 -10.02
N ASP A 42 -6.53 -1.77 -10.75
CA ASP A 42 -5.36 -2.64 -10.83
C ASP A 42 -4.18 -1.95 -11.56
N ILE A 43 -2.96 -2.34 -11.20
CA ILE A 43 -1.75 -1.99 -11.96
C ILE A 43 -1.54 -3.12 -12.96
N ASP A 44 -1.34 -2.76 -14.23
CA ASP A 44 -1.09 -3.76 -15.27
C ASP A 44 0.16 -4.59 -14.89
N PRO A 45 0.08 -5.93 -14.91
CA PRO A 45 1.23 -6.78 -14.65
C PRO A 45 2.45 -6.46 -15.52
N ASN A 46 2.25 -6.11 -16.79
CA ASN A 46 3.33 -5.72 -17.69
C ASN A 46 3.97 -4.40 -17.26
N GLU A 47 3.15 -3.42 -16.85
CA GLU A 47 3.63 -2.14 -16.30
C GLU A 47 4.50 -2.39 -15.06
N THR A 48 4.10 -3.34 -14.21
CA THR A 48 4.87 -3.75 -13.02
C THR A 48 6.19 -4.43 -13.39
N GLU A 49 6.21 -5.27 -14.43
CA GLU A 49 7.40 -5.97 -14.90
C GLU A 49 8.42 -5.01 -15.54
N ASP A 50 7.92 -4.05 -16.33
CA ASP A 50 8.70 -2.95 -16.90
C ASP A 50 9.28 -2.06 -15.80
N PHE A 51 8.50 -1.79 -14.76
CA PHE A 51 8.95 -1.04 -13.58
C PHE A 51 10.06 -1.78 -12.84
N ALA A 52 9.92 -3.08 -12.59
CA ALA A 52 10.95 -3.91 -11.98
C ALA A 52 12.26 -3.91 -12.80
N SER A 53 12.14 -3.99 -14.13
CA SER A 53 13.27 -3.98 -15.06
C SER A 53 13.99 -2.63 -15.06
N SER A 54 13.23 -1.54 -15.09
CA SER A 54 13.75 -0.17 -15.01
C SER A 54 14.47 0.09 -13.69
N LEU A 55 13.86 -0.36 -12.58
CA LEU A 55 14.43 -0.28 -11.25
C LEU A 55 15.75 -1.05 -11.15
N SER A 56 15.80 -2.29 -11.66
CA SER A 56 17.02 -3.09 -11.70
C SER A 56 18.13 -2.41 -12.51
N SER A 57 17.80 -1.84 -13.67
CA SER A 57 18.75 -1.12 -14.52
C SER A 57 19.33 0.11 -13.81
N LEU A 58 18.48 0.88 -13.12
CA LEU A 58 18.91 2.05 -12.34
C LEU A 58 19.80 1.66 -11.15
N ALA A 59 19.38 0.64 -10.39
CA ALA A 59 20.16 0.11 -9.28
C ALA A 59 21.54 -0.36 -9.74
N CYS A 60 21.63 -1.15 -10.82
CA CYS A 60 22.90 -1.60 -11.40
C CYS A 60 23.83 -0.47 -11.88
N LYS A 61 23.29 0.72 -12.20
CA LYS A 61 24.08 1.91 -12.59
C LYS A 61 24.60 2.69 -11.38
N LYS A 62 23.88 2.65 -10.25
CA LYS A 62 24.17 3.46 -9.05
C LYS A 62 24.91 2.66 -7.98
N GLU A 63 24.60 1.38 -7.88
CA GLU A 63 25.28 0.43 -7.01
C GLU A 63 26.48 -0.21 -7.72
N LYS A 64 27.39 -0.78 -6.92
CA LYS A 64 28.39 -1.70 -7.50
C LYS A 64 27.64 -2.88 -8.11
N LYS A 65 27.67 -3.01 -9.45
CA LYS A 65 26.92 -4.02 -10.21
C LYS A 65 26.98 -5.43 -9.59
N ALA A 66 28.15 -5.87 -9.14
CA ALA A 66 28.32 -7.17 -8.49
C ALA A 66 27.48 -7.34 -7.21
N ASN A 67 27.39 -6.30 -6.37
CA ASN A 67 26.61 -6.32 -5.13
C ASN A 67 25.12 -6.49 -5.41
N PHE A 68 24.59 -5.73 -6.37
CA PHE A 68 23.17 -5.77 -6.69
C PHE A 68 22.80 -7.05 -7.41
N SER A 69 23.59 -7.52 -8.39
CA SER A 69 23.34 -8.80 -9.06
C SER A 69 23.37 -9.98 -8.08
N GLN A 70 24.28 -9.96 -7.09
CA GLN A 70 24.29 -10.97 -6.02
C GLN A 70 22.98 -10.97 -5.22
N PHE A 71 22.41 -9.79 -4.94
CA PHE A 71 21.12 -9.69 -4.28
C PHE A 71 19.97 -10.22 -5.13
N GLN A 72 19.97 -9.93 -6.44
CA GLN A 72 18.94 -10.43 -7.35
C GLN A 72 18.91 -11.97 -7.38
N GLU A 73 20.08 -12.61 -7.50
CA GLU A 73 20.21 -14.06 -7.43
C GLU A 73 19.77 -14.62 -6.07
N TRP A 74 20.15 -13.93 -4.99
CA TRP A 74 19.75 -14.32 -3.65
C TRP A 74 18.22 -14.26 -3.48
N LEU A 75 17.59 -13.20 -3.96
CA LEU A 75 16.13 -13.01 -3.86
C LEU A 75 15.38 -14.11 -4.62
N GLN A 76 15.85 -14.48 -5.82
CA GLN A 76 15.27 -15.57 -6.62
C GLN A 76 15.31 -16.92 -5.89
N ARG A 77 16.34 -17.16 -5.07
CA ARG A 77 16.52 -18.44 -4.34
C ARG A 77 15.75 -18.49 -3.01
N ASN A 78 15.45 -17.34 -2.41
CA ASN A 78 14.88 -17.27 -1.05
C ASN A 78 13.42 -16.78 -1.01
N GLY A 79 12.95 -16.09 -2.04
CA GLY A 79 11.56 -15.67 -2.17
C GLY A 79 10.61 -16.81 -2.57
N PRO A 80 9.31 -16.52 -2.80
CA PRO A 80 8.67 -15.21 -2.68
C PRO A 80 8.26 -14.87 -1.24
N PHE A 81 8.29 -13.57 -0.92
CA PHE A 81 7.88 -13.02 0.38
C PHE A 81 6.51 -12.35 0.29
N ASP A 82 5.75 -12.36 1.39
CA ASP A 82 4.46 -11.67 1.49
C ASP A 82 4.65 -10.19 1.89
N ALA A 83 5.80 -9.84 2.46
CA ALA A 83 6.18 -8.48 2.81
C ALA A 83 7.70 -8.31 2.86
N VAL A 84 8.16 -7.09 2.57
CA VAL A 84 9.54 -6.62 2.72
C VAL A 84 9.54 -5.49 3.74
N VAL A 85 10.56 -5.46 4.60
CA VAL A 85 10.73 -4.47 5.67
C VAL A 85 12.00 -3.67 5.42
N ASP A 86 11.85 -2.35 5.33
CA ASP A 86 12.96 -1.42 5.47
C ASP A 86 13.38 -1.40 6.95
N GLY A 87 14.34 -2.26 7.30
CA GLY A 87 14.74 -2.46 8.68
C GLY A 87 15.42 -1.24 9.29
N ALA A 88 16.05 -0.38 8.47
CA ALA A 88 16.71 0.83 8.94
C ALA A 88 15.66 1.87 9.33
N ASN A 89 14.69 2.14 8.45
CA ASN A 89 13.59 3.06 8.72
C ASN A 89 12.75 2.55 9.90
N VAL A 90 12.27 1.30 9.86
CA VAL A 90 11.46 0.73 10.95
C VAL A 90 12.21 0.72 12.28
N GLY A 91 13.52 0.49 12.28
CA GLY A 91 14.33 0.53 13.50
C GLY A 91 14.58 1.94 14.04
N LEU A 92 14.40 3.01 13.24
CA LEU A 92 14.73 4.38 13.63
C LEU A 92 13.51 5.31 13.69
N VAL A 93 12.34 4.90 13.18
CA VAL A 93 11.10 5.70 13.24
C VAL A 93 10.85 6.17 14.68
N ASN A 94 10.66 7.49 14.82
CA ASN A 94 10.38 8.21 16.06
C ASN A 94 11.47 8.11 17.16
N THR A 95 12.71 7.71 16.82
CA THR A 95 13.80 7.58 17.79
C THR A 95 15.16 7.98 17.19
N HIS A 96 16.08 8.48 18.01
CA HIS A 96 17.45 8.78 17.56
C HIS A 96 18.36 7.54 17.58
N THR A 97 17.97 6.50 18.31
CA THR A 97 18.73 5.25 18.49
C THR A 97 17.94 4.08 17.94
N PHE A 98 18.64 3.10 17.36
CA PHE A 98 17.97 1.98 16.72
C PHE A 98 17.19 1.12 17.74
N ASN A 99 15.88 1.07 17.56
CA ASN A 99 14.95 0.28 18.35
C ASN A 99 14.72 -1.10 17.73
N ALA A 100 15.57 -2.05 18.11
CA ALA A 100 15.48 -3.41 17.60
C ALA A 100 14.25 -4.19 18.11
N ARG A 101 13.69 -3.80 19.27
CA ARG A 101 12.43 -4.39 19.77
C ARG A 101 11.27 -4.01 18.86
N GLN A 102 11.22 -2.75 18.41
CA GLN A 102 10.25 -2.26 17.45
C GLN A 102 10.32 -3.05 16.14
N LEU A 103 11.53 -3.21 15.57
CA LEU A 103 11.71 -4.03 14.37
C LEU A 103 11.22 -5.47 14.58
N ASN A 104 11.56 -6.10 15.71
CA ASN A 104 11.10 -7.46 16.00
C ASN A 104 9.57 -7.56 16.14
N ASN A 105 8.92 -6.53 16.72
CA ASN A 105 7.47 -6.47 16.82
C ASN A 105 6.81 -6.36 15.45
N VAL A 106 7.33 -5.49 14.56
CA VAL A 106 6.85 -5.37 13.17
C VAL A 106 6.97 -6.70 12.44
N VAL A 107 8.14 -7.33 12.49
CA VAL A 107 8.37 -8.63 11.85
C VAL A 107 7.41 -9.70 12.37
N SER A 108 7.16 -9.72 13.69
CA SER A 108 6.24 -10.67 14.31
C SER A 108 4.78 -10.42 13.90
N GLN A 109 4.34 -9.14 13.84
CA GLN A 109 2.99 -8.80 13.39
C GLN A 109 2.79 -9.19 11.92
N LEU A 110 3.73 -8.86 11.03
CA LEU A 110 3.67 -9.25 9.62
C LEU A 110 3.63 -10.76 9.43
N GLN A 111 4.44 -11.51 10.21
CA GLN A 111 4.37 -12.97 10.20
C GLN A 111 2.99 -13.47 10.64
N GLN A 112 2.36 -12.85 11.63
CA GLN A 112 1.02 -13.24 12.06
C GLN A 112 -0.04 -12.91 11.01
N MET A 113 0.12 -11.81 10.27
CA MET A 113 -0.79 -11.38 9.21
C MET A 113 -0.64 -12.23 7.93
N SER A 114 0.55 -12.78 7.67
CA SER A 114 0.77 -13.71 6.56
C SER A 114 -0.18 -14.92 6.69
N PRO A 115 -0.95 -15.26 5.62
CA PRO A 115 -1.82 -16.45 5.62
C PRO A 115 -1.07 -17.74 5.93
N SER A 116 0.20 -17.80 5.54
CA SER A 116 1.05 -19.00 5.68
C SER A 116 2.09 -18.86 6.81
N LYS A 117 2.00 -17.81 7.64
CA LYS A 117 2.97 -17.48 8.69
C LYS A 117 4.42 -17.34 8.19
N LYS A 118 4.60 -16.88 6.94
CA LYS A 118 5.93 -16.60 6.38
C LYS A 118 6.57 -15.42 7.11
N LEU A 119 7.89 -15.49 7.31
CA LEU A 119 8.64 -14.33 7.74
C LEU A 119 8.71 -13.30 6.60
N PRO A 120 8.57 -12.00 6.89
CA PRO A 120 8.87 -10.97 5.92
C PRO A 120 10.38 -10.92 5.65
N LEU A 121 10.77 -10.44 4.47
CA LEU A 121 12.18 -10.16 4.18
C LEU A 121 12.59 -8.85 4.86
N VAL A 122 13.52 -8.92 5.79
CA VAL A 122 14.13 -7.73 6.40
C VAL A 122 15.37 -7.33 5.61
N ILE A 123 15.42 -6.08 5.14
CA ILE A 123 16.62 -5.47 4.56
C ILE A 123 17.27 -4.59 5.63
N LEU A 124 18.56 -4.82 5.89
CA LEU A 124 19.30 -4.05 6.89
C LEU A 124 20.77 -3.91 6.50
N HIS A 125 21.35 -2.72 6.65
CA HIS A 125 22.78 -2.55 6.47
C HIS A 125 23.64 -3.46 7.36
N ARG A 126 24.70 -4.05 6.77
CA ARG A 126 25.61 -4.99 7.47
C ARG A 126 26.15 -4.45 8.79
N SER A 127 26.44 -3.15 8.87
CA SER A 127 26.92 -2.53 10.11
C SER A 127 25.91 -2.66 11.26
N ARG A 128 24.60 -2.63 10.98
CA ARG A 128 23.53 -2.80 11.98
C ARG A 128 23.27 -4.26 12.34
N VAL A 129 23.61 -5.17 11.43
CA VAL A 129 23.55 -6.63 11.67
C VAL A 129 24.74 -7.10 12.51
N GLN A 130 25.88 -6.41 12.44
CA GLN A 130 27.14 -6.81 13.08
C GLN A 130 27.54 -5.96 14.29
N GLY A 131 26.88 -4.83 14.54
CA GLY A 131 27.10 -3.98 15.71
C GLY A 131 25.88 -3.11 15.99
N GLY A 132 25.83 -2.43 17.15
CA GLY A 132 24.68 -1.62 17.56
C GLY A 132 23.49 -2.51 17.96
N PRO A 133 22.48 -2.73 17.10
CA PRO A 133 21.34 -3.61 17.40
C PRO A 133 21.76 -5.04 17.79
N ALA A 134 22.83 -5.55 17.19
CA ALA A 134 23.36 -6.88 17.45
C ALA A 134 24.08 -7.02 18.81
N ASP A 135 24.34 -5.92 19.51
CA ASP A 135 24.97 -5.94 20.84
C ASP A 135 24.00 -6.44 21.92
N ASN A 136 22.68 -6.41 21.63
CA ASN A 136 21.67 -7.00 22.50
C ASN A 136 21.48 -8.50 22.18
N PRO A 137 21.68 -9.42 23.14
CA PRO A 137 21.61 -10.87 22.91
C PRO A 137 20.27 -11.37 22.35
N ASN A 138 19.15 -10.78 22.78
CA ASN A 138 17.83 -11.19 22.32
C ASN A 138 17.60 -10.78 20.86
N ILE A 139 18.09 -9.62 20.47
CA ILE A 139 18.02 -9.13 19.09
C ILE A 139 18.95 -9.91 18.19
N LYS A 140 20.17 -10.19 18.64
CA LYS A 140 21.11 -11.05 17.93
C LYS A 140 20.48 -12.40 17.59
N ARG A 141 19.77 -13.02 18.54
CA ARG A 141 19.02 -14.26 18.31
C ARG A 141 17.94 -14.11 17.23
N SER A 142 17.17 -13.01 17.25
CA SER A 142 16.18 -12.74 16.19
C SER A 142 16.83 -12.55 14.82
N LEU A 143 17.92 -11.78 14.73
CA LEU A 143 18.67 -11.56 13.49
C LEU A 143 19.23 -12.89 12.94
N GLU A 144 19.80 -13.74 13.80
CA GLU A 144 20.29 -15.06 13.43
C GLU A 144 19.15 -15.98 12.95
N LYS A 145 18.01 -15.96 13.66
CA LYS A 145 16.79 -16.69 13.25
C LYS A 145 16.33 -16.27 11.86
N TRP A 146 16.21 -14.97 11.60
CA TRP A 146 15.77 -14.46 10.30
C TRP A 146 16.77 -14.81 9.20
N ARG A 147 18.07 -14.67 9.46
CA ARG A 147 19.13 -15.06 8.52
C ARG A 147 19.06 -16.55 8.16
N ASN A 148 18.94 -17.42 9.16
CA ASN A 148 18.87 -18.87 8.95
C ASN A 148 17.59 -19.30 8.22
N ALA A 149 16.52 -18.51 8.34
CA ALA A 149 15.27 -18.72 7.61
C ALA A 149 15.27 -18.08 6.20
N GLY A 150 16.38 -17.50 5.74
CA GLY A 150 16.43 -16.80 4.45
C GLY A 150 15.60 -15.51 4.41
N ALA A 151 15.28 -14.91 5.56
CA ALA A 151 14.38 -13.77 5.71
C ALA A 151 15.09 -12.48 6.17
N LEU A 152 16.41 -12.44 6.13
CA LEU A 152 17.22 -11.25 6.41
C LEU A 152 18.31 -11.13 5.34
N TYR A 153 18.34 -9.99 4.64
CA TYR A 153 19.45 -9.65 3.76
C TYR A 153 20.26 -8.49 4.35
N ALA A 154 21.55 -8.73 4.56
CA ALA A 154 22.49 -7.73 5.03
C ALA A 154 23.13 -7.02 3.83
N THR A 155 22.75 -5.77 3.56
CA THR A 155 23.32 -5.02 2.43
C THR A 155 24.81 -4.70 2.68
N PRO A 156 25.63 -4.68 1.62
CA PRO A 156 27.07 -4.51 1.78
C PRO A 156 27.45 -3.06 2.13
N PRO A 157 28.63 -2.84 2.76
CA PRO A 157 29.09 -1.50 3.10
C PRO A 157 29.16 -0.55 1.89
N GLY A 158 28.57 0.63 2.06
CA GLY A 158 28.55 1.68 1.04
C GLY A 158 27.44 1.54 -0.01
N SER A 159 26.56 0.56 0.13
CA SER A 159 25.33 0.45 -0.66
C SER A 159 24.22 1.33 -0.11
N ASN A 160 23.34 1.80 -0.98
CA ASN A 160 22.07 2.37 -0.56
C ASN A 160 21.02 1.25 -0.43
N ASP A 161 20.54 1.02 0.80
CA ASP A 161 19.52 0.01 1.13
C ASP A 161 18.21 0.21 0.36
N ASP A 162 17.93 1.43 -0.08
CA ASP A 162 16.70 1.81 -0.81
C ASP A 162 16.46 0.99 -2.07
N TRP A 163 17.53 0.76 -2.84
CA TRP A 163 17.45 -0.08 -4.03
C TRP A 163 17.05 -1.52 -3.70
N TYR A 164 17.47 -2.04 -2.54
CA TYR A 164 17.31 -3.44 -2.19
C TYR A 164 15.88 -3.71 -1.72
N TRP A 165 15.37 -2.93 -0.75
CA TRP A 165 14.00 -3.14 -0.28
C TRP A 165 12.97 -2.80 -1.36
N LEU A 166 13.22 -1.79 -2.20
CA LEU A 166 12.29 -1.42 -3.26
C LEU A 166 12.25 -2.52 -4.32
N TYR A 167 13.42 -2.98 -4.78
CA TYR A 167 13.49 -4.04 -5.78
C TYR A 167 12.87 -5.34 -5.28
N ALA A 168 13.09 -5.70 -4.01
CA ALA A 168 12.48 -6.89 -3.44
C ALA A 168 10.96 -6.79 -3.38
N ALA A 169 10.41 -5.65 -2.93
CA ALA A 169 8.97 -5.47 -2.82
C ALA A 169 8.28 -5.53 -4.19
N VAL A 170 8.86 -4.84 -5.18
CA VAL A 170 8.36 -4.84 -6.57
C VAL A 170 8.45 -6.25 -7.17
N SER A 171 9.62 -6.90 -7.07
CA SER A 171 9.85 -8.22 -7.69
C SER A 171 9.01 -9.33 -7.04
N CYS A 172 8.78 -9.27 -5.73
CA CYS A 172 7.92 -10.22 -5.01
C CYS A 172 6.43 -9.86 -5.12
N LYS A 173 6.07 -8.71 -5.70
CA LYS A 173 4.68 -8.22 -5.79
C LYS A 173 3.99 -8.21 -4.41
N CYS A 174 4.67 -7.66 -3.42
CA CYS A 174 4.31 -7.81 -2.00
C CYS A 174 4.32 -6.48 -1.25
N LEU A 175 3.89 -6.49 0.01
CA LEU A 175 3.85 -5.30 0.85
C LEU A 175 5.26 -4.76 1.14
N LEU A 176 5.40 -3.44 1.22
CA LEU A 176 6.62 -2.75 1.62
C LEU A 176 6.36 -1.99 2.91
N VAL A 177 7.05 -2.35 4.00
CA VAL A 177 6.93 -1.63 5.27
C VAL A 177 8.04 -0.60 5.40
N THR A 178 7.67 0.68 5.28
CA THR A 178 8.55 1.83 5.48
C THR A 178 7.72 3.10 5.71
N ASN A 179 8.19 3.99 6.58
CA ASN A 179 7.71 5.36 6.71
C ASN A 179 8.51 6.34 5.84
N ASP A 180 9.43 5.86 5.00
CA ASP A 180 10.06 6.73 4.02
C ASP A 180 9.01 7.30 3.07
N GLU A 181 9.06 8.62 2.87
CA GLU A 181 8.12 9.31 1.99
C GLU A 181 8.41 9.05 0.51
N MET A 182 9.61 8.51 0.21
CA MET A 182 10.11 8.19 -1.10
C MET A 182 10.07 9.40 -2.05
N ARG A 183 10.58 10.55 -1.55
CA ARG A 183 10.51 11.87 -2.22
C ARG A 183 11.85 12.40 -2.73
N ASP A 184 12.96 11.72 -2.45
CA ASP A 184 14.28 12.18 -2.84
C ASP A 184 14.54 12.04 -4.36
N HIS A 185 15.74 12.45 -4.79
CA HIS A 185 16.14 12.36 -6.19
C HIS A 185 16.23 10.92 -6.72
N LEU A 186 16.41 9.92 -5.85
CA LEU A 186 16.43 8.53 -6.23
C LEU A 186 15.04 8.13 -6.76
N PHE A 187 13.97 8.44 -6.02
CA PHE A 187 12.62 8.05 -6.42
C PHE A 187 12.06 8.88 -7.59
N GLN A 188 12.58 10.09 -7.83
CA GLN A 188 12.23 10.88 -9.02
C GLN A 188 12.65 10.19 -10.34
N LEU A 189 13.67 9.32 -10.29
CA LEU A 189 14.12 8.55 -11.47
C LEU A 189 13.16 7.44 -11.87
N LEU A 190 12.21 7.09 -11.00
CA LEU A 190 11.27 5.97 -11.17
C LEU A 190 10.02 6.35 -11.97
N GLY A 191 9.91 7.63 -12.36
CA GLY A 191 8.79 8.15 -13.15
C GLY A 191 7.59 8.55 -12.28
N ASN A 192 6.77 9.46 -12.82
CA ASN A 192 5.66 10.08 -12.08
C ASN A 192 4.30 9.38 -12.29
N SER A 193 4.26 8.24 -12.99
CA SER A 193 3.02 7.53 -13.31
C SER A 193 2.83 6.27 -12.47
N ILE A 194 3.67 5.25 -12.68
CA ILE A 194 3.52 3.94 -12.01
C ILE A 194 3.89 4.00 -10.53
N PHE A 195 5.01 4.66 -10.19
CA PHE A 195 5.56 4.59 -8.84
C PHE A 195 4.60 5.11 -7.76
N PRO A 196 3.91 6.26 -7.93
CA PRO A 196 2.89 6.69 -6.97
C PRO A 196 1.74 5.69 -6.79
N ARG A 197 1.24 5.10 -7.89
CA ARG A 197 0.17 4.07 -7.86
C ARG A 197 0.66 2.79 -7.18
N TRP A 198 1.88 2.36 -7.48
CA TRP A 198 2.52 1.20 -6.86
C TRP A 198 2.70 1.45 -5.36
N LYS A 199 3.24 2.61 -4.98
CA LYS A 199 3.43 3.01 -3.59
C LYS A 199 2.12 2.97 -2.80
N GLU A 200 1.06 3.57 -3.32
CA GLU A 200 -0.27 3.55 -2.69
C GLU A 200 -0.76 2.13 -2.37
N LYS A 201 -0.53 1.17 -3.27
CA LYS A 201 -1.01 -0.20 -3.14
C LYS A 201 -0.13 -1.12 -2.30
N HIS A 202 1.15 -0.79 -2.12
CA HIS A 202 2.11 -1.70 -1.51
C HIS A 202 2.71 -1.16 -0.22
N GLN A 203 2.76 0.17 -0.03
CA GLN A 203 3.37 0.77 1.16
C GLN A 203 2.48 0.58 2.39
N VAL A 204 3.03 -0.08 3.40
CA VAL A 204 2.51 -0.14 4.76
C VAL A 204 3.28 0.87 5.58
N LYS A 205 2.58 1.89 6.10
CA LYS A 205 3.14 2.84 7.07
C LYS A 205 2.94 2.32 8.49
N MET A 206 3.68 2.86 9.44
CA MET A 206 3.55 2.52 10.86
C MET A 206 3.46 3.76 11.74
N THR A 207 2.67 3.67 12.80
CA THR A 207 2.69 4.65 13.90
C THR A 207 3.02 3.96 15.20
N VAL A 208 3.72 4.69 16.08
CA VAL A 208 4.09 4.22 17.41
C VAL A 208 3.52 5.22 18.41
N SER A 209 2.57 4.76 19.23
CA SER A 209 1.94 5.55 20.29
C SER A 209 2.10 4.84 21.64
N ARG A 210 1.51 5.43 22.70
CA ARG A 210 1.43 4.78 24.02
C ARG A 210 0.65 3.47 23.99
N ASP A 211 -0.32 3.36 23.07
CA ASP A 211 -1.19 2.19 22.92
C ASP A 211 -0.50 1.06 22.12
N GLY A 212 0.67 1.34 21.55
CA GLY A 212 1.51 0.37 20.87
C GLY A 212 1.85 0.75 19.43
N LEU A 213 2.24 -0.27 18.67
CA LEU A 213 2.61 -0.16 17.27
C LEU A 213 1.40 -0.55 16.40
N ALA A 214 1.03 0.34 15.48
CA ALA A 214 -0.02 0.11 14.49
C ALA A 214 0.58 0.10 13.09
N LEU A 215 0.21 -0.89 12.29
CA LEU A 215 0.50 -0.97 10.86
C LEU A 215 -0.71 -0.46 10.07
N HIS A 216 -0.48 0.51 9.21
CA HIS A 216 -1.49 1.11 8.34
C HIS A 216 -1.38 0.48 6.97
N MET A 217 -2.33 -0.38 6.66
CA MET A 217 -2.36 -1.13 5.40
C MET A 217 -2.77 -0.22 4.23
N PRO A 218 -2.31 -0.53 2.99
CA PRO A 218 -2.84 0.08 1.78
C PRO A 218 -4.37 0.08 1.74
N PRO A 219 -5.00 1.15 1.25
CA PRO A 219 -6.46 1.23 1.17
C PRO A 219 -7.02 0.17 0.19
N PRO A 220 -8.21 -0.37 0.44
CA PRO A 220 -8.85 -1.33 -0.47
C PRO A 220 -9.50 -0.67 -1.71
N TYR A 221 -9.15 0.58 -1.99
CA TYR A 221 -9.62 1.41 -3.10
C TYR A 221 -8.49 2.33 -3.57
N SER A 222 -8.58 2.86 -4.79
CA SER A 222 -7.55 3.73 -5.35
C SER A 222 -7.82 5.22 -5.09
N ILE A 223 -6.83 5.95 -4.59
CA ILE A 223 -6.93 7.39 -4.27
C ILE A 223 -6.60 8.21 -5.52
N VAL A 224 -7.49 8.12 -6.49
CA VAL A 224 -7.45 8.91 -7.74
C VAL A 224 -8.83 9.47 -8.04
N ILE A 225 -8.92 10.35 -9.03
CA ILE A 225 -10.22 10.78 -9.56
C ILE A 225 -10.93 9.54 -10.11
N GLN A 226 -12.17 9.31 -9.68
CA GLN A 226 -13.00 8.20 -10.18
C GLN A 226 -14.35 8.69 -10.71
N GLU A 227 -14.77 8.09 -11.81
CA GLU A 227 -16.07 8.24 -12.47
C GLU A 227 -16.82 6.90 -12.36
N SER A 228 -18.02 6.93 -11.76
CA SER A 228 -18.91 5.77 -11.64
C SER A 228 -19.64 5.46 -12.94
N GLU A 229 -20.27 4.29 -13.02
CA GLU A 229 -21.06 3.88 -14.19
C GLU A 229 -22.31 4.77 -14.40
N GLU A 230 -22.80 5.39 -13.33
CA GLU A 230 -23.91 6.34 -13.35
C GLU A 230 -23.47 7.79 -13.64
N GLY A 231 -22.16 8.03 -13.77
CA GLY A 231 -21.56 9.33 -14.05
C GLY A 231 -21.41 10.25 -12.83
N SER A 232 -21.49 9.71 -11.61
CA SER A 232 -21.02 10.39 -10.39
C SER A 232 -19.50 10.48 -10.37
N TRP A 233 -18.96 11.58 -9.82
CA TRP A 233 -17.54 11.85 -9.73
C TRP A 233 -17.07 11.95 -8.28
N HIS A 234 -15.92 11.33 -8.01
CA HIS A 234 -15.22 11.40 -6.74
C HIS A 234 -13.80 11.93 -6.97
N ILE A 235 -13.50 13.09 -6.38
CA ILE A 235 -12.25 13.82 -6.61
C ILE A 235 -11.52 13.97 -5.28
N PRO A 236 -10.36 13.32 -5.07
CA PRO A 236 -9.59 13.51 -3.85
C PRO A 236 -8.93 14.89 -3.84
N THR A 237 -8.81 15.51 -2.66
CA THR A 237 -7.94 16.67 -2.51
C THR A 237 -6.48 16.27 -2.53
N VAL A 238 -5.59 17.21 -2.87
CA VAL A 238 -4.14 17.07 -2.68
C VAL A 238 -3.84 17.30 -1.19
N ALA A 239 -4.20 16.32 -0.35
CA ALA A 239 -3.79 16.27 1.05
C ALA A 239 -2.44 15.57 1.20
N GLY A 240 -1.69 15.95 2.25
CA GLY A 240 -0.42 15.33 2.67
C GLY A 240 -0.59 13.93 3.25
N ASP A 241 -0.06 13.69 4.45
CA ASP A 241 -0.15 12.36 5.08
C ASP A 241 -1.58 12.05 5.56
N ASP A 242 -2.23 11.08 4.93
CA ASP A 242 -3.61 10.67 5.22
C ASP A 242 -3.78 10.03 6.61
N LEU A 243 -2.68 9.71 7.28
CA LEU A 243 -2.68 9.12 8.62
C LEU A 243 -3.04 10.13 9.71
N GLU A 244 -2.61 11.39 9.57
CA GLU A 244 -2.86 12.43 10.56
C GLU A 244 -4.22 13.09 10.35
N THR A 245 -4.65 13.21 9.10
CA THR A 245 -5.90 13.87 8.74
C THR A 245 -6.62 13.09 7.65
N PRO A 246 -7.90 12.73 7.84
CA PRO A 246 -8.69 12.09 6.79
C PRO A 246 -8.71 12.93 5.51
N ARG A 247 -8.35 12.31 4.39
CA ARG A 247 -8.37 12.95 3.07
C ARG A 247 -9.79 13.43 2.76
N GLN A 248 -9.91 14.70 2.43
CA GLN A 248 -11.17 15.26 1.93
C GLN A 248 -11.38 14.89 0.47
N TRP A 249 -12.64 14.68 0.09
CA TRP A 249 -13.08 14.36 -1.26
C TRP A 249 -14.19 15.31 -1.69
N LEU A 250 -14.31 15.52 -3.00
CA LEU A 250 -15.49 16.11 -3.61
C LEU A 250 -16.35 14.98 -4.19
N CYS A 251 -17.60 14.87 -3.74
CA CYS A 251 -18.61 14.01 -4.33
C CYS A 251 -19.52 14.88 -5.20
N ALA A 252 -19.54 14.61 -6.51
CA ALA A 252 -20.43 15.26 -7.45
C ALA A 252 -21.39 14.22 -8.04
N THR A 253 -22.67 14.31 -7.68
CA THR A 253 -23.73 13.41 -8.14
C THR A 253 -24.80 14.19 -8.89
N ARG A 254 -25.50 13.58 -9.84
CA ARG A 254 -26.70 14.19 -10.42
C ARG A 254 -27.85 14.03 -9.44
N SER A 255 -28.64 15.09 -9.21
CA SER A 255 -29.87 14.95 -8.43
C SER A 255 -30.82 13.99 -9.15
N THR A 256 -31.03 12.79 -8.60
CA THR A 256 -32.10 11.93 -9.11
C THR A 256 -33.41 12.68 -8.96
N ARG A 257 -34.10 13.00 -10.07
CA ARG A 257 -35.50 13.42 -10.00
C ARG A 257 -36.27 12.22 -9.45
N THR A 258 -36.41 12.14 -8.13
CA THR A 258 -37.39 11.27 -7.49
C THR A 258 -38.78 11.77 -7.89
N THR A 259 -39.28 11.36 -9.04
CA THR A 259 -40.71 11.32 -9.30
C THR A 259 -41.29 10.15 -8.50
N SER A 260 -41.24 10.23 -7.17
CA SER A 260 -42.00 9.34 -6.30
C SER A 260 -43.29 10.05 -5.90
N LYS A 261 -44.23 10.16 -6.86
CA LYS A 261 -45.63 10.07 -6.45
C LYS A 261 -45.84 8.65 -5.93
N LYS A 262 -45.65 8.43 -4.63
CA LYS A 262 -46.14 7.24 -3.95
C LYS A 262 -47.67 7.25 -4.05
N GLY A 263 -48.19 6.71 -5.15
CA GLY A 263 -49.56 6.22 -5.19
C GLY A 263 -49.63 5.06 -4.21
N THR A 264 -50.47 5.23 -3.19
CA THR A 264 -50.86 4.19 -2.24
C THR A 264 -51.58 3.07 -3.00
N VAL A 265 -50.83 2.06 -3.45
CA VAL A 265 -51.43 0.79 -3.87
C VAL A 265 -51.56 -0.06 -2.61
N ARG A 266 -52.79 -0.19 -2.12
CA ARG A 266 -53.15 -1.20 -1.11
C ARG A 266 -52.90 -2.60 -1.68
N PRO A 267 -52.31 -3.53 -0.92
CA PRO A 267 -52.17 -4.91 -1.39
C PRO A 267 -53.55 -5.60 -1.45
N PRO A 268 -53.82 -6.46 -2.45
CA PRO A 268 -55.03 -7.26 -2.49
C PRO A 268 -54.99 -8.38 -1.44
N LEU A 269 -56.17 -8.67 -0.89
CA LEU A 269 -56.51 -9.55 0.23
C LEU A 269 -56.36 -11.06 -0.07
N SER A 270 -55.23 -11.51 -0.63
CA SER A 270 -55.10 -12.93 -1.06
C SER A 270 -53.88 -13.70 -0.53
N GLN A 271 -53.19 -13.24 0.52
CA GLN A 271 -52.08 -14.04 1.11
C GLN A 271 -52.13 -14.21 2.64
N LEU A 272 -53.29 -14.08 3.28
CA LEU A 272 -53.42 -14.30 4.73
C LEU A 272 -53.77 -15.73 5.17
N PHE A 273 -53.83 -16.71 4.27
CA PHE A 273 -54.03 -18.11 4.67
C PHE A 273 -53.26 -19.08 3.77
N SER A 274 -52.17 -19.64 4.29
CA SER A 274 -52.03 -21.10 4.35
C SER A 274 -50.92 -21.48 5.32
N ALA A 275 -51.33 -21.87 6.53
CA ALA A 275 -50.53 -22.72 7.39
C ALA A 275 -50.67 -24.15 6.90
N ARG A 276 -49.54 -24.83 6.70
CA ARG A 276 -49.29 -26.22 7.09
C ARG A 276 -47.79 -26.48 7.04
#